data_AF-A0A075IEF6-F1
#
_entry.id   AF-A0A075IEF6-F1
#
_cell.length_a   1.000
_cell.length_b   1.000
_cell.length_c   1.000
_cell.angle_alpha   90.00
_cell.angle_beta   90.00
_cell.angle_gamma   90.00
#
_symmetry.space_group_name_H-M   'P 1'
#
loop_
_entity.id
_entity.type
_entity.pdbx_description
1 polymer ?
#
loop_
_entity_poly.entity_id
_entity_poly.type
_entity_poly.pdbx_seq_one_letter_code
_entity_poly.pdbx_strand_id
1 'polypeptide(L)'
;MGFRARIGRGWRVTKLGMHVVRADPELMVYMLFSGILSIIAAIVLLTTTGGLGYFIGGEEGSEGWVYVGTFLSYMAIAIITVFWNAAIIASAHERLTAGTNPSFSYGIKQAMKCLPQIVIWGLISGTVGLIIMALESSRDSKNPVVGIFGMIASWSVRVAWWITTFFVVPMIVLDNIGVGESMSKSPELFNHTWGEDVVSTTGTGIINFLVCLLIVVICLPLFALGKIGIGLGILVMFVGIAVSVLFFSACEAVNRVSLYYFAKTGESPPLAEKYGLDF
;
A
#
# COMPACT_ATOMS: atom_id res chain seq x y z
N MET A 1 16.33 23.16 -7.53
CA MET A 1 15.21 23.32 -6.59
C MET A 1 15.67 22.96 -5.18
N GLY A 2 15.38 23.78 -4.17
CA GLY A 2 15.86 23.56 -2.80
C GLY A 2 15.11 22.45 -2.06
N PHE A 3 15.80 21.73 -1.16
CA PHE A 3 15.25 20.65 -0.34
C PHE A 3 13.98 21.06 0.45
N ARG A 4 13.93 22.29 0.96
CA ARG A 4 12.75 22.84 1.66
C ARG A 4 11.50 22.94 0.77
N ALA A 5 11.68 23.28 -0.50
CA ALA A 5 10.56 23.35 -1.45
C ALA A 5 9.98 21.95 -1.72
N ARG A 6 10.84 20.93 -1.82
CA ARG A 6 10.41 19.53 -1.95
C ARG A 6 9.59 19.05 -0.74
N ILE A 7 10.01 19.43 0.47
CA ILE A 7 9.23 19.15 1.69
C ILE A 7 7.87 19.83 1.66
N GLY A 8 7.83 21.12 1.30
CA GLY A 8 6.57 21.86 1.18
C GLY A 8 5.62 21.24 0.16
N ARG A 9 6.15 20.75 -0.97
CA ARG A 9 5.39 20.01 -1.99
C ARG A 9 4.88 18.67 -1.48
N GLY A 10 5.73 17.83 -0.92
CA GLY A 10 5.31 16.53 -0.36
C GLY A 10 4.22 16.68 0.70
N TRP A 11 4.29 17.74 1.53
CA TRP A 11 3.23 18.06 2.48
C TRP A 11 1.91 18.49 1.83
N ARG A 12 1.97 19.28 0.74
CA ARG A 12 0.78 19.63 -0.06
C ARG A 12 0.16 18.41 -0.71
N VAL A 13 0.97 17.49 -1.23
CA VAL A 13 0.52 16.18 -1.76
C VAL A 13 -0.22 15.40 -0.68
N THR A 14 0.35 15.24 0.53
CA THR A 14 -0.34 14.55 1.64
C THR A 14 -1.68 15.19 1.99
N LYS A 15 -1.76 16.53 2.02
CA LYS A 15 -3.02 17.23 2.24
C LYS A 15 -4.03 16.97 1.13
N LEU A 16 -3.58 16.99 -0.12
CA LEU A 16 -4.42 16.72 -1.27
C LEU A 16 -5.03 15.32 -1.17
N GLY A 17 -4.22 14.30 -0.88
CA GLY A 17 -4.70 12.94 -0.63
C GLY A 17 -5.81 12.88 0.42
N MET A 18 -5.61 13.55 1.56
CA MET A 18 -6.62 13.61 2.63
C MET A 18 -7.91 14.33 2.19
N HIS A 19 -7.80 15.44 1.45
CA HIS A 19 -8.97 16.15 0.92
C HIS A 19 -9.74 15.31 -0.09
N VAL A 20 -9.02 14.63 -0.98
CA VAL A 20 -9.60 13.77 -2.01
C VAL A 20 -10.34 12.60 -1.38
N VAL A 21 -9.74 11.87 -0.44
CA VAL A 21 -10.40 10.73 0.22
C VAL A 21 -11.57 11.16 1.11
N ARG A 22 -11.50 12.35 1.75
CA ARG A 22 -12.66 12.89 2.49
C ARG A 22 -13.81 13.28 1.58
N ALA A 23 -13.52 13.81 0.40
CA ALA A 23 -14.54 14.24 -0.56
C ALA A 23 -15.23 13.05 -1.25
N ASP A 24 -14.56 11.90 -1.34
CA ASP A 24 -15.18 10.66 -1.82
C ASP A 24 -14.65 9.44 -1.05
N PRO A 25 -15.45 8.93 -0.11
CA PRO A 25 -15.13 7.76 0.68
C PRO A 25 -15.20 6.45 -0.14
N GLU A 26 -15.68 6.44 -1.39
CA GLU A 26 -15.64 5.24 -2.24
C GLU A 26 -14.20 4.72 -2.43
N LEU A 27 -13.19 5.59 -2.37
CA LEU A 27 -11.77 5.20 -2.40
C LEU A 27 -11.39 4.26 -1.25
N MET A 28 -11.99 4.44 -0.06
CA MET A 28 -11.76 3.55 1.09
C MET A 28 -12.38 2.17 0.89
N VAL A 29 -13.47 2.11 0.10
CA VAL A 29 -14.16 0.86 -0.21
C VAL A 29 -13.27 -0.07 -1.03
N TYR A 30 -12.46 0.45 -1.97
CA TYR A 30 -11.45 -0.35 -2.67
C TYR A 30 -10.44 -0.98 -1.71
N MET A 31 -9.95 -0.21 -0.73
CA MET A 31 -9.01 -0.72 0.28
C MET A 31 -9.65 -1.77 1.18
N LEU A 32 -10.92 -1.60 1.53
CA LEU A 32 -11.68 -2.56 2.31
C LEU A 32 -11.85 -3.89 1.55
N PHE A 33 -12.29 -3.84 0.29
CA PHE A 33 -12.42 -5.04 -0.54
C PHE A 33 -11.07 -5.72 -0.76
N SER A 34 -9.99 -4.96 -0.95
CA SER A 34 -8.63 -5.52 -1.02
C SER A 34 -8.32 -6.33 0.23
N GLY A 35 -8.49 -5.75 1.42
CA GLY A 35 -8.19 -6.44 2.68
C GLY A 35 -9.05 -7.68 2.91
N ILE A 36 -10.38 -7.56 2.71
CA ILE A 36 -11.32 -8.66 2.91
C ILE A 36 -11.03 -9.81 1.95
N LEU A 37 -10.85 -9.53 0.65
CA LEU A 37 -10.61 -10.57 -0.34
C LEU A 37 -9.24 -11.23 -0.16
N SER A 38 -8.23 -10.48 0.26
CA SER A 38 -6.93 -11.04 0.64
C SER A 38 -7.04 -11.99 1.83
N ILE A 39 -7.82 -11.65 2.87
CA ILE A 39 -8.07 -12.52 4.03
C ILE A 39 -8.83 -13.79 3.61
N ILE A 40 -9.90 -13.64 2.81
CA ILE A 40 -10.69 -14.78 2.31
C ILE A 40 -9.79 -15.71 1.48
N ALA A 41 -8.99 -15.16 0.56
CA ALA A 41 -8.08 -15.96 -0.25
C ALA A 41 -7.06 -16.71 0.62
N ALA A 42 -6.50 -16.05 1.64
CA ALA A 42 -5.59 -16.68 2.58
C ALA A 42 -6.26 -17.85 3.33
N ILE A 43 -7.45 -17.64 3.89
CA ILE A 43 -8.18 -18.68 4.64
C ILE A 43 -8.51 -19.86 3.74
N VAL A 44 -9.06 -19.61 2.54
CA VAL A 44 -9.45 -20.67 1.60
C VAL A 44 -8.23 -21.51 1.18
N LEU A 45 -7.13 -20.86 0.82
CA LEU A 45 -5.92 -21.55 0.35
C LEU A 45 -5.20 -22.29 1.49
N LEU A 46 -5.10 -21.69 2.68
CA LEU A 46 -4.53 -22.36 3.85
C LEU A 46 -5.39 -23.53 4.31
N THR A 47 -6.72 -23.44 4.22
CA THR A 47 -7.62 -24.56 4.56
C THR A 47 -7.46 -25.70 3.55
N THR A 48 -7.48 -25.39 2.26
CA THR A 48 -7.40 -26.39 1.17
C THR A 48 -6.09 -27.17 1.19
N THR A 49 -5.02 -26.57 1.71
CA THR A 49 -3.68 -27.18 1.77
C THR A 49 -3.33 -27.79 3.12
N GLY A 50 -4.26 -27.79 4.09
CA GLY A 50 -4.00 -28.24 5.47
C GLY A 50 -3.14 -27.27 6.30
N GLY A 51 -2.69 -26.15 5.73
CA GLY A 51 -1.90 -25.13 6.42
C GLY A 51 -2.63 -24.48 7.59
N LEU A 52 -3.94 -24.25 7.48
CA LEU A 52 -4.72 -23.67 8.58
C LEU A 52 -4.70 -24.60 9.81
N GLY A 53 -4.84 -25.91 9.60
CA GLY A 53 -4.74 -26.94 10.63
C GLY A 53 -3.39 -26.91 11.34
N TYR A 54 -2.29 -26.81 10.58
CA TYR A 54 -0.94 -26.69 11.13
C TYR A 54 -0.77 -25.43 12.02
N PHE A 55 -1.26 -24.27 11.58
CA PHE A 55 -1.13 -23.03 12.36
C PHE A 55 -1.99 -22.99 13.63
N ILE A 56 -3.11 -23.74 13.67
CA ILE A 56 -3.99 -23.83 14.85
C ILE A 56 -3.69 -25.05 15.74
N GLY A 57 -2.61 -25.79 15.47
CA GLY A 57 -2.14 -26.90 16.30
C GLY A 57 -2.80 -28.25 16.01
N GLY A 58 -3.42 -28.43 14.84
CA GLY A 58 -3.94 -29.71 14.35
C GLY A 58 -2.87 -30.55 13.65
N GLU A 59 -2.99 -31.88 13.74
CA GLU A 59 -2.05 -32.85 13.15
C GLU A 59 -2.23 -33.08 11.63
N GLU A 60 -3.14 -32.33 10.98
CA GLU A 60 -3.63 -32.63 9.62
C GLU A 60 -2.78 -32.09 8.44
N GLY A 61 -1.54 -31.67 8.67
CA GLY A 61 -0.68 -31.12 7.62
C GLY A 61 0.60 -31.92 7.40
N SER A 62 0.83 -32.46 6.19
CA SER A 62 2.21 -32.80 5.82
C SER A 62 2.99 -31.49 5.64
N GLU A 63 4.20 -31.40 6.20
CA GLU A 63 5.00 -30.17 6.20
C GLU A 63 5.13 -29.55 4.79
N GLY A 64 5.24 -30.40 3.76
CA GLY A 64 5.32 -29.97 2.35
C GLY A 64 4.08 -29.24 1.84
N TRP A 65 2.87 -29.70 2.16
CA TRP A 65 1.63 -29.07 1.69
C TRP A 65 1.37 -27.72 2.37
N VAL A 66 1.81 -27.56 3.62
CA VAL A 66 1.71 -26.29 4.37
C VAL A 66 2.54 -25.18 3.70
N TYR A 67 3.76 -25.49 3.26
CA TYR A 67 4.61 -24.52 2.56
C TYR A 67 4.01 -24.11 1.21
N VAL A 68 3.46 -25.08 0.46
CA VAL A 68 2.77 -24.82 -0.81
C VAL A 68 1.55 -23.92 -0.58
N GLY A 69 0.74 -24.24 0.44
CA GLY A 69 -0.41 -23.44 0.83
C GLY A 69 -0.07 -22.01 1.21
N THR A 70 0.99 -21.84 1.99
CA THR A 70 1.48 -20.53 2.41
C THR A 70 1.98 -19.72 1.21
N PHE A 71 2.76 -20.34 0.33
CA PHE A 71 3.26 -19.70 -0.90
C PHE A 71 2.11 -19.26 -1.83
N LEU A 72 1.14 -20.14 -2.09
CA LEU A 72 -0.02 -19.82 -2.92
C LEU A 72 -0.89 -18.72 -2.29
N SER A 73 -1.09 -18.76 -0.97
CA SER A 73 -1.83 -17.73 -0.23
C SER A 73 -1.15 -16.37 -0.39
N TYR A 74 0.17 -16.33 -0.19
CA TYR A 74 0.95 -15.11 -0.36
C TYR A 74 0.83 -14.56 -1.79
N MET A 75 0.90 -15.44 -2.79
CA MET A 75 0.78 -15.05 -4.19
C MET A 75 -0.60 -14.51 -4.56
N ALA A 76 -1.66 -15.16 -4.07
CA ALA A 76 -3.02 -14.70 -4.25
C ALA A 76 -3.24 -13.33 -3.59
N ILE A 77 -2.74 -13.14 -2.36
CA ILE A 77 -2.79 -11.86 -1.66
C ILE A 77 -2.09 -10.77 -2.48
N ALA A 78 -0.90 -11.05 -3.03
CA ALA A 78 -0.16 -10.09 -3.84
C ALA A 78 -0.94 -9.66 -5.09
N ILE A 79 -1.49 -10.61 -5.85
CA ILE A 79 -2.29 -10.34 -7.05
C ILE A 79 -3.55 -9.53 -6.69
N ILE A 80 -4.27 -9.92 -5.65
CA ILE A 80 -5.47 -9.21 -5.18
C ILE A 80 -5.10 -7.77 -4.79
N THR A 81 -4.04 -7.59 -4.01
CA THR A 81 -3.59 -6.26 -3.57
C THR A 81 -3.22 -5.38 -4.74
N VAL A 82 -2.47 -5.90 -5.72
CA VAL A 82 -2.12 -5.16 -6.94
C VAL A 82 -3.37 -4.79 -7.73
N PHE A 83 -4.33 -5.71 -7.88
CA PHE A 83 -5.57 -5.45 -8.61
C PHE A 83 -6.36 -4.28 -8.01
N TRP A 84 -6.57 -4.29 -6.70
CA TRP A 84 -7.29 -3.21 -6.02
C TRP A 84 -6.49 -1.91 -6.00
N ASN A 85 -5.16 -1.98 -5.90
CA ASN A 85 -4.29 -0.80 -6.03
C ASN A 85 -4.40 -0.19 -7.44
N ALA A 86 -4.44 -1.00 -8.50
CA ALA A 86 -4.69 -0.50 -9.85
C ALA A 86 -6.07 0.16 -9.98
N ALA A 87 -7.11 -0.45 -9.40
CA ALA A 87 -8.47 0.07 -9.45
C ALA A 87 -8.63 1.44 -8.75
N ILE A 88 -8.03 1.60 -7.55
CA ILE A 88 -8.06 2.87 -6.83
C ILE A 88 -7.20 3.93 -7.53
N ILE A 89 -6.04 3.55 -8.09
CA ILE A 89 -5.16 4.46 -8.86
C ILE A 89 -5.89 5.00 -10.10
N ALA A 90 -6.59 4.15 -10.84
CA ALA A 90 -7.39 4.57 -12.00
C ALA A 90 -8.49 5.58 -11.61
N SER A 91 -9.23 5.28 -10.55
CA SER A 91 -10.33 6.14 -10.08
C SER A 91 -9.81 7.46 -9.48
N ALA A 92 -8.71 7.40 -8.74
CA ALA A 92 -8.04 8.58 -8.21
C ALA A 92 -7.50 9.48 -9.33
N HIS A 93 -6.92 8.90 -10.39
CA HIS A 93 -6.42 9.67 -11.53
C HIS A 93 -7.54 10.40 -12.26
N GLU A 94 -8.64 9.70 -12.55
CA GLU A 94 -9.82 10.30 -13.17
C GLU A 94 -10.35 11.47 -12.33
N ARG A 95 -10.44 11.31 -11.00
CA ARG A 95 -10.92 12.40 -10.14
C ARG A 95 -9.94 13.55 -10.04
N LEU A 96 -8.64 13.27 -9.96
CA LEU A 96 -7.59 14.31 -9.87
C LEU A 96 -7.49 15.14 -11.15
N THR A 97 -7.76 14.55 -12.31
CA THR A 97 -7.57 15.18 -13.63
C THR A 97 -8.87 15.70 -14.24
N ALA A 98 -9.91 14.87 -14.34
CA ALA A 98 -11.18 15.24 -14.94
C ALA A 98 -12.15 15.91 -13.95
N GLY A 99 -11.90 15.80 -12.64
CA GLY A 99 -12.77 16.35 -11.60
C GLY A 99 -14.14 15.67 -11.49
N THR A 100 -14.34 14.56 -12.20
CA THR A 100 -15.57 13.75 -12.16
C THR A 100 -15.58 12.86 -10.92
N ASN A 101 -16.76 12.36 -10.55
CA ASN A 101 -16.88 11.32 -9.53
C ASN A 101 -16.99 9.95 -10.22
N PRO A 102 -15.87 9.26 -10.49
CA PRO A 102 -15.92 7.96 -11.14
C PRO A 102 -16.63 6.96 -10.22
N SER A 103 -17.64 6.26 -10.75
CA SER A 103 -18.31 5.21 -9.99
C SER A 103 -17.32 4.13 -9.55
N PHE A 104 -17.58 3.45 -8.43
CA PHE A 104 -16.84 2.24 -8.01
C PHE A 104 -16.53 1.23 -9.15
N SER A 105 -17.47 1.05 -10.08
CA SER A 105 -17.31 0.13 -11.23
C SER A 105 -16.25 0.57 -12.25
N TYR A 106 -15.92 1.87 -12.30
CA TYR A 106 -14.93 2.42 -13.23
C TYR A 106 -13.53 1.89 -12.94
N GLY A 107 -13.09 1.99 -11.68
CA GLY A 107 -11.78 1.48 -11.26
C GLY A 107 -11.62 -0.02 -11.54
N ILE A 108 -12.65 -0.82 -11.24
CA ILE A 108 -12.66 -2.26 -11.51
C ILE A 108 -12.52 -2.52 -13.01
N LYS A 109 -13.30 -1.84 -13.85
CA LYS A 109 -13.22 -2.00 -15.32
C LYS A 109 -11.84 -1.64 -15.84
N GLN A 110 -11.21 -0.59 -15.32
CA GLN A 110 -9.88 -0.19 -15.77
C GLN A 110 -8.82 -1.20 -15.32
N ALA A 111 -8.87 -1.69 -14.07
CA ALA A 111 -7.99 -2.75 -13.61
C ALA A 111 -8.15 -4.05 -14.43
N MET A 112 -9.39 -4.42 -14.78
CA MET A 112 -9.67 -5.60 -15.60
C MET A 112 -9.04 -5.56 -17.00
N LYS A 113 -8.90 -4.37 -17.61
CA LYS A 113 -8.23 -4.23 -18.92
C LYS A 113 -6.74 -4.57 -18.86
N CYS A 114 -6.11 -4.39 -17.70
CA CYS A 114 -4.69 -4.64 -17.45
C CYS A 114 -4.47 -5.89 -16.59
N LEU A 115 -5.47 -6.78 -16.50
CA LEU A 115 -5.43 -7.97 -15.65
C LEU A 115 -4.20 -8.86 -15.92
N PRO A 116 -3.79 -9.13 -17.18
CA PRO A 116 -2.58 -9.91 -17.44
C PRO A 116 -1.32 -9.26 -16.83
N GLN A 117 -1.16 -7.94 -16.99
CA GLN A 117 -0.04 -7.19 -16.42
C GLN A 117 -0.09 -7.19 -14.88
N ILE A 118 -1.28 -7.07 -14.29
CA ILE A 118 -1.51 -7.14 -12.83
C ILE A 118 -1.11 -8.51 -12.27
N VAL A 119 -1.49 -9.61 -12.94
CA VAL A 119 -1.12 -10.96 -12.51
C VAL A 119 0.40 -11.13 -12.59
N ILE A 120 1.03 -10.76 -13.70
CA ILE A 120 2.49 -10.85 -13.85
C ILE A 120 3.21 -10.01 -12.78
N TRP A 121 2.73 -8.78 -12.54
CA TRP A 121 3.30 -7.91 -11.52
C TRP A 121 3.08 -8.46 -10.10
N GLY A 122 1.90 -9.00 -9.81
CA GLY A 122 1.60 -9.70 -8.55
C GLY A 122 2.55 -10.88 -8.32
N LEU A 123 2.84 -11.66 -9.35
CA LEU A 123 3.80 -12.75 -9.30
C LEU A 123 5.23 -12.27 -8.99
N ILE A 124 5.69 -11.23 -9.70
CA ILE A 124 7.03 -10.66 -9.53
C ILE A 124 7.17 -10.03 -8.15
N SER A 125 6.25 -9.13 -7.79
CA SER A 125 6.29 -8.43 -6.50
C SER A 125 6.13 -9.38 -5.32
N GLY A 126 5.28 -10.40 -5.45
CA GLY A 126 5.15 -11.45 -4.45
C GLY A 126 6.46 -12.23 -4.29
N THR A 127 7.06 -12.69 -5.39
CA THR A 127 8.32 -13.44 -5.32
C THR A 127 9.46 -12.62 -4.71
N VAL A 128 9.59 -11.35 -5.11
CA VAL A 128 10.63 -10.47 -4.55
C VAL A 128 10.37 -10.16 -3.08
N GLY A 129 9.11 -10.01 -2.66
CA GLY A 129 8.74 -9.87 -1.26
C GLY A 129 9.23 -11.05 -0.41
N LEU A 130 9.08 -12.29 -0.91
CA LEU A 130 9.60 -13.49 -0.24
C LEU A 130 11.12 -13.52 -0.19
N ILE A 131 11.81 -13.11 -1.26
CA ILE A 131 13.27 -13.05 -1.30
C ILE A 131 13.79 -12.04 -0.27
N ILE A 132 13.20 -10.85 -0.20
CA ILE A 132 13.58 -9.82 0.79
C ILE A 132 13.37 -10.36 2.21
N MET A 133 12.23 -11.01 2.47
CA MET A 133 11.94 -11.61 3.77
C MET A 133 12.92 -12.74 4.14
N ALA A 134 13.29 -13.60 3.18
CA ALA A 134 14.27 -14.68 3.40
C ALA A 134 15.68 -14.13 3.70
N LEU A 135 16.09 -13.05 3.02
CA LEU A 135 17.34 -12.35 3.29
C LEU A 135 17.36 -11.73 4.68
N GLU A 136 16.23 -11.21 5.16
CA GLU A 136 16.09 -10.66 6.51
C GLU A 136 16.15 -11.75 7.59
N SER A 137 15.60 -12.93 7.32
CA SER A 137 15.63 -14.06 8.27
C SER A 137 17.03 -14.69 8.40
N SER A 138 17.87 -14.59 7.38
CA SER A 138 19.22 -15.18 7.34
C SER A 138 20.28 -14.30 7.99
N ARG A 139 19.87 -13.20 8.63
CA ARG A 139 20.72 -12.12 9.11
C ARG A 139 21.30 -12.34 10.51
N ASP A 140 21.05 -13.51 11.10
CA ASP A 140 21.47 -13.89 12.44
C ASP A 140 22.96 -14.31 12.47
N SER A 141 23.82 -13.46 11.93
CA SER A 141 25.27 -13.63 11.98
C SER A 141 25.80 -13.06 13.29
N LYS A 142 26.43 -13.91 14.11
CA LYS A 142 27.02 -13.59 15.43
C LYS A 142 28.17 -12.55 15.40
N ASN A 143 28.47 -11.94 14.24
CA ASN A 143 29.60 -11.04 14.07
C ASN A 143 29.13 -9.59 13.78
N PRO A 144 29.35 -8.62 14.70
CA PRO A 144 28.75 -7.28 14.64
C PRO A 144 29.16 -6.47 13.39
N VAL A 145 30.37 -6.69 12.86
CA VAL A 145 30.84 -5.98 11.64
C VAL A 145 30.12 -6.49 10.39
N VAL A 146 29.97 -7.81 10.24
CA VAL A 146 29.21 -8.43 9.13
C VAL A 146 27.73 -8.05 9.22
N GLY A 147 27.20 -7.92 10.44
CA GLY A 147 25.84 -7.43 10.69
C GLY A 147 25.61 -6.00 10.18
N ILE A 148 26.54 -5.08 10.39
CA ILE A 148 26.42 -3.68 9.91
C ILE A 148 26.50 -3.60 8.38
N PHE A 149 27.45 -4.28 7.74
CA PHE A 149 27.52 -4.30 6.27
C PHE A 149 26.29 -4.98 5.66
N GLY A 150 25.82 -6.06 6.27
CA GLY A 150 24.55 -6.68 5.93
C GLY A 150 23.39 -5.70 6.07
N MET A 151 23.35 -4.90 7.16
CA MET A 151 22.35 -3.86 7.44
C MET A 151 22.19 -2.88 6.27
N ILE A 152 23.31 -2.31 5.85
CA ILE A 152 23.39 -1.31 4.78
C ILE A 152 23.01 -1.92 3.44
N ALA A 153 23.54 -3.11 3.11
CA ALA A 153 23.25 -3.78 1.85
C ALA A 153 21.75 -4.06 1.67
N SER A 154 21.06 -4.60 2.68
CA SER A 154 19.62 -4.84 2.54
C SER A 154 18.81 -3.54 2.50
N TRP A 155 19.25 -2.50 3.19
CA TRP A 155 18.59 -1.20 3.12
C TRP A 155 18.67 -0.64 1.71
N SER A 156 19.85 -0.69 1.08
CA SER A 156 20.02 -0.29 -0.32
C SER A 156 19.15 -1.10 -1.27
N VAL A 157 19.05 -2.42 -1.09
CA VAL A 157 18.16 -3.28 -1.90
C VAL A 157 16.70 -2.86 -1.74
N ARG A 158 16.24 -2.58 -0.51
CA ARG A 158 14.87 -2.10 -0.26
C ARG A 158 14.60 -0.74 -0.92
N VAL A 159 15.54 0.19 -0.81
CA VAL A 159 15.41 1.51 -1.43
C VAL A 159 15.41 1.41 -2.95
N ALA A 160 16.31 0.62 -3.53
CA ALA A 160 16.36 0.39 -4.97
C ALA A 160 15.05 -0.27 -5.48
N TRP A 161 14.55 -1.27 -4.75
CA TRP A 161 13.26 -1.91 -5.05
C TRP A 161 12.12 -0.91 -5.00
N TRP A 162 12.04 -0.10 -3.94
CA TRP A 162 11.01 0.92 -3.80
C TRP A 162 11.03 1.92 -4.96
N ILE A 163 12.19 2.50 -5.31
CA ILE A 163 12.34 3.44 -6.45
C ILE A 163 11.90 2.79 -7.78
N THR A 164 12.31 1.53 -7.99
CA THR A 164 12.01 0.79 -9.23
C THR A 164 10.53 0.44 -9.37
N THR A 165 9.79 0.39 -8.27
CA THR A 165 8.43 -0.18 -8.25
C THR A 165 7.35 0.82 -7.89
N PHE A 166 7.73 2.00 -7.40
CA PHE A 166 6.82 3.05 -6.94
C PHE A 166 5.76 3.41 -8.00
N PHE A 167 6.18 3.61 -9.25
CA PHE A 167 5.29 4.01 -10.34
C PHE A 167 4.84 2.87 -11.27
N VAL A 168 5.16 1.61 -10.95
CA VAL A 168 4.81 0.46 -11.80
C VAL A 168 3.30 0.32 -11.96
N VAL A 169 2.55 0.35 -10.86
CA VAL A 169 1.07 0.20 -10.91
C VAL A 169 0.40 1.38 -11.65
N PRO A 170 0.74 2.66 -11.37
CA PRO A 170 0.28 3.80 -12.17
C PRO A 170 0.55 3.63 -13.68
N MET A 171 1.76 3.25 -14.06
CA MET A 171 2.12 3.07 -15.47
C MET A 171 1.36 1.91 -16.13
N ILE A 172 1.14 0.80 -15.42
CA ILE A 172 0.34 -0.32 -15.95
C ILE A 172 -1.10 0.12 -16.20
N VAL A 173 -1.73 0.83 -15.26
CA VAL A 173 -3.17 1.09 -15.34
C VAL A 173 -3.54 2.35 -16.13
N LEU A 174 -2.68 3.36 -16.12
CA LEU A 174 -2.91 4.65 -16.78
C LEU A 174 -2.29 4.70 -18.18
N ASP A 175 -1.08 4.17 -18.35
CA ASP A 175 -0.35 4.20 -19.61
C ASP A 175 -0.44 2.86 -20.39
N ASN A 176 -0.99 1.81 -19.76
CA ASN A 176 -1.14 0.48 -20.35
C ASN A 176 0.18 -0.13 -20.89
N ILE A 177 1.29 0.18 -20.23
CA ILE A 177 2.61 -0.38 -20.58
C ILE A 177 2.90 -1.67 -19.79
N GLY A 178 3.81 -2.48 -20.32
CA GLY A 178 4.19 -3.75 -19.71
C GLY A 178 4.94 -3.60 -18.38
N VAL A 179 4.98 -4.68 -17.59
CA VAL A 179 5.66 -4.71 -16.28
C VAL A 179 7.16 -4.42 -16.40
N GLY A 180 7.84 -5.03 -17.38
CA GLY A 180 9.27 -4.79 -17.59
C GLY A 180 9.58 -3.34 -18.01
N GLU A 181 8.75 -2.78 -18.89
CA GLU A 181 8.90 -1.39 -19.33
C GLU A 181 8.64 -0.39 -18.20
N SER A 182 7.59 -0.62 -17.40
CA SER A 182 7.26 0.22 -16.25
C SER A 182 8.34 0.16 -15.16
N MET A 183 8.95 -1.00 -14.90
CA MET A 183 10.08 -1.10 -13.96
C MET A 183 11.31 -0.33 -14.47
N SER A 184 11.56 -0.31 -15.78
CA SER A 184 12.68 0.43 -16.38
C SER A 184 12.47 1.95 -16.32
N LYS A 185 11.24 2.42 -16.53
CA LYS A 185 10.89 3.85 -16.54
C LYS A 185 10.63 4.44 -15.14
N SER A 186 10.32 3.61 -14.14
CA SER A 186 9.97 4.08 -12.79
C SER A 186 11.09 4.91 -12.13
N PRO A 187 12.37 4.50 -12.15
CA PRO A 187 13.45 5.28 -11.55
C PRO A 187 13.62 6.68 -12.17
N GLU A 188 13.41 6.80 -13.48
CA GLU A 188 13.50 8.09 -14.18
C GLU A 188 12.42 9.06 -13.66
N LEU A 189 11.16 8.64 -13.68
CA LEU A 189 10.03 9.40 -13.12
C LEU A 189 10.20 9.69 -11.61
N PHE A 190 10.74 8.72 -10.86
CA PHE A 190 11.01 8.86 -9.44
C PHE A 190 12.02 9.96 -9.12
N ASN A 191 13.08 10.10 -9.92
CA ASN A 191 14.08 11.13 -9.71
C ASN A 191 13.51 12.55 -9.79
N HIS A 192 12.41 12.75 -10.53
CA HIS A 192 11.71 14.03 -10.58
C HIS A 192 10.98 14.37 -9.27
N THR A 193 10.56 13.35 -8.51
CA THR A 193 9.66 13.48 -7.34
C THR A 193 10.20 12.89 -6.04
N TRP A 194 11.47 12.45 -6.00
CA TRP A 194 12.01 11.67 -4.89
C TRP A 194 11.81 12.33 -3.51
N GLY A 195 11.99 13.65 -3.41
CA GLY A 195 11.89 14.35 -2.12
C GLY A 195 10.44 14.58 -1.71
N GLU A 196 9.57 14.85 -2.68
CA GLU A 196 8.14 14.99 -2.50
C GLU A 196 7.51 13.66 -2.07
N ASP A 197 7.93 12.55 -2.69
CA ASP A 197 7.46 11.22 -2.36
C ASP A 197 7.87 10.80 -0.94
N VAL A 198 9.17 10.87 -0.61
CA VAL A 198 9.67 10.52 0.75
C VAL A 198 8.87 11.28 1.81
N VAL A 199 8.66 12.58 1.60
CA VAL A 199 7.93 13.42 2.55
C VAL A 199 6.46 13.07 2.58
N SER A 200 5.83 12.79 1.43
CA SER A 200 4.41 12.47 1.39
C SER A 200 4.10 11.11 2.01
N THR A 201 4.91 10.10 1.72
CA THR A 201 4.78 8.73 2.24
C THR A 201 5.08 8.71 3.75
N THR A 202 6.21 9.30 4.17
CA THR A 202 6.57 9.40 5.59
C THR A 202 5.57 10.26 6.36
N GLY A 203 5.15 11.39 5.80
CA GLY A 203 4.18 12.29 6.40
C GLY A 203 2.83 11.62 6.62
N THR A 204 2.33 10.91 5.60
CA THR A 204 1.08 10.12 5.70
C THR A 204 1.20 9.04 6.79
N GLY A 205 2.34 8.34 6.84
CA GLY A 205 2.61 7.32 7.86
C GLY A 205 2.68 7.88 9.29
N ILE A 206 3.37 9.00 9.50
CA ILE A 206 3.45 9.66 10.81
C ILE A 206 2.07 10.13 11.26
N ILE A 207 1.28 10.74 10.38
CA ILE A 207 -0.08 11.17 10.74
C ILE A 207 -0.94 9.96 11.10
N ASN A 208 -0.90 8.88 10.31
CA ASN A 208 -1.64 7.65 10.63
C ASN A 208 -1.23 7.08 11.99
N PHE A 209 0.08 7.02 12.28
CA PHE A 209 0.59 6.57 13.57
C PHE A 209 0.06 7.42 14.74
N LEU A 210 0.09 8.75 14.60
CA LEU A 210 -0.43 9.66 15.62
C LEU A 210 -1.94 9.51 15.83
N VAL A 211 -2.71 9.30 14.75
CA VAL A 211 -4.15 9.04 14.82
C VAL A 211 -4.42 7.72 15.54
N CYS A 212 -3.72 6.64 15.17
CA CYS A 212 -3.83 5.35 15.85
C CYS A 212 -3.46 5.45 17.33
N LEU A 213 -2.38 6.16 17.67
CA LEU A 213 -1.96 6.39 19.05
C LEU A 213 -3.04 7.13 19.84
N LEU A 214 -3.62 8.17 19.26
CA LEU A 214 -4.71 8.93 19.87
C LEU A 214 -5.96 8.07 20.11
N ILE A 215 -6.34 7.22 19.15
CA ILE A 215 -7.43 6.26 19.30
C ILE A 215 -7.17 5.32 20.49
N VAL A 216 -5.96 4.78 20.59
CA VAL A 216 -5.58 3.90 21.70
C VAL A 216 -5.71 4.65 23.03
N VAL A 217 -5.14 5.85 23.14
CA VAL A 217 -5.17 6.67 24.37
C VAL A 217 -6.60 7.00 24.79
N ILE A 218 -7.48 7.35 23.85
CA ILE A 218 -8.90 7.65 24.13
C ILE A 218 -9.66 6.39 24.59
N CYS A 219 -9.28 5.21 24.11
CA CYS A 219 -9.94 3.95 24.48
C CYS A 219 -9.44 3.38 25.82
N LEU A 220 -8.24 3.74 26.29
CA LEU A 220 -7.66 3.24 27.55
C LEU A 220 -8.58 3.38 28.77
N PRO A 221 -9.28 4.52 28.99
CA PRO A 221 -10.20 4.67 30.12
C PRO A 221 -11.38 3.67 30.10
N LEU A 222 -11.79 3.19 28.92
CA LEU A 222 -12.91 2.25 28.81
C LEU A 222 -12.60 0.91 29.47
N PHE A 223 -11.33 0.50 29.51
CA PHE A 223 -10.91 -0.73 30.18
C PHE A 223 -11.09 -0.69 31.71
N ALA A 224 -11.20 0.49 32.30
CA ALA A 224 -11.47 0.66 33.74
C ALA A 224 -12.95 0.44 34.10
N LEU A 225 -13.87 0.39 33.13
CA LEU A 225 -15.32 0.27 33.34
C LEU A 225 -15.79 -1.20 33.49
N GLY A 226 -14.88 -2.12 33.83
CA GLY A 226 -15.18 -3.55 33.99
C GLY A 226 -15.41 -4.29 32.67
N LYS A 227 -16.04 -5.48 32.72
CA LYS A 227 -16.16 -6.39 31.55
C LYS A 227 -16.82 -5.76 30.32
N ILE A 228 -17.86 -4.95 30.53
CA ILE A 228 -18.58 -4.25 29.45
C ILE A 228 -17.67 -3.16 28.85
N GLY A 229 -16.94 -2.44 29.69
CA GLY A 229 -15.96 -1.44 29.29
C GLY A 229 -14.83 -2.00 28.43
N ILE A 230 -14.30 -3.17 28.81
CA ILE A 230 -13.26 -3.88 28.04
C ILE A 230 -13.78 -4.25 26.66
N GLY A 231 -14.98 -4.84 26.57
CA GLY A 231 -15.59 -5.23 25.29
C GLY A 231 -15.82 -4.02 24.36
N LEU A 232 -16.38 -2.94 24.90
CA LEU A 232 -16.59 -1.69 24.17
C LEU A 232 -15.26 -1.06 23.74
N GLY A 233 -14.27 -1.03 24.64
CA GLY A 233 -12.95 -0.45 24.38
C GLY A 233 -12.21 -1.17 23.26
N ILE A 234 -12.23 -2.50 23.24
CA ILE A 234 -11.63 -3.30 22.17
C ILE A 234 -12.36 -3.05 20.85
N LEU A 235 -13.69 -3.04 20.84
CA LEU A 235 -14.48 -2.83 19.63
C LEU A 235 -14.20 -1.45 19.01
N VAL A 236 -14.28 -0.38 19.81
CA VAL A 236 -14.05 0.99 19.35
C VAL A 236 -12.60 1.17 18.88
N MET A 237 -11.63 0.61 19.61
CA MET A 237 -10.22 0.67 19.23
C MET A 237 -9.97 -0.04 17.90
N PHE A 238 -10.50 -1.26 17.72
CA PHE A 238 -10.34 -2.03 16.49
C PHE A 238 -10.96 -1.31 15.29
N VAL A 239 -12.22 -0.86 15.42
CA VAL A 239 -12.92 -0.14 14.33
C VAL A 239 -12.22 1.17 14.01
N GLY A 240 -11.80 1.94 15.02
CA GLY A 240 -11.10 3.20 14.83
C GLY A 240 -9.78 3.02 14.08
N ILE A 241 -8.96 2.04 14.50
CA ILE A 241 -7.69 1.74 13.83
C ILE A 241 -7.95 1.25 12.40
N ALA A 242 -8.91 0.35 12.19
CA ALA A 242 -9.25 -0.15 10.85
C ALA A 242 -9.66 0.99 9.91
N VAL A 243 -10.54 1.90 10.35
CA VAL A 243 -10.95 3.07 9.57
C VAL A 243 -9.77 4.00 9.27
N SER A 244 -8.90 4.25 10.26
CA SER A 244 -7.69 5.06 10.06
C SER A 244 -6.78 4.45 9.00
N VAL A 245 -6.49 3.15 9.11
CA VAL A 245 -5.64 2.44 8.15
C VAL A 245 -6.24 2.51 6.75
N LEU A 246 -7.54 2.22 6.58
CA LEU A 246 -8.20 2.31 5.28
C LEU A 246 -8.13 3.72 4.68
N PHE A 247 -8.36 4.74 5.51
CA PHE A 247 -8.29 6.14 5.09
C PHE A 247 -6.89 6.53 4.61
N PHE A 248 -5.85 6.23 5.39
CA PHE A 248 -4.49 6.60 5.04
C PHE A 248 -3.89 5.76 3.92
N SER A 249 -4.28 4.48 3.78
CA SER A 249 -3.93 3.68 2.60
C SER A 249 -4.55 4.26 1.32
N ALA A 250 -5.82 4.69 1.37
CA ALA A 250 -6.44 5.38 0.25
C ALA A 250 -5.72 6.71 -0.07
N CYS A 251 -5.32 7.47 0.95
CA CYS A 251 -4.54 8.70 0.76
C CYS A 251 -3.20 8.42 0.07
N GLU A 252 -2.51 7.34 0.45
CA GLU A 252 -1.24 6.96 -0.16
C GLU A 252 -1.39 6.64 -1.66
N ALA A 253 -2.45 5.91 -2.03
CA ALA A 253 -2.73 5.64 -3.43
C ALA A 253 -3.01 6.93 -4.23
N VAL A 254 -3.77 7.86 -3.68
CA VAL A 254 -4.03 9.18 -4.30
C VAL A 254 -2.75 10.01 -4.40
N ASN A 255 -1.92 10.02 -3.35
CA ASN A 255 -0.64 10.73 -3.35
C ASN A 255 0.27 10.21 -4.46
N ARG A 256 0.35 8.88 -4.62
CA ARG A 256 1.12 8.22 -5.67
C ARG A 256 0.66 8.62 -7.08
N VAL A 257 -0.65 8.71 -7.30
CA VAL A 257 -1.21 9.19 -8.57
C VAL A 257 -0.86 10.66 -8.81
N SER A 258 -0.98 11.49 -7.77
CA SER A 258 -0.68 12.92 -7.86
C SER A 258 0.79 13.16 -8.21
N LEU A 259 1.70 12.40 -7.58
CA LEU A 259 3.13 12.43 -7.86
C LEU A 259 3.45 11.89 -9.26
N TYR A 260 2.75 10.85 -9.69
CA TYR A 260 2.90 10.30 -11.04
C TYR A 260 2.50 11.31 -12.11
N TYR A 261 1.37 12.00 -11.92
CA TYR A 261 0.92 13.06 -12.81
C TYR A 261 1.95 14.20 -12.87
N PHE A 262 2.43 14.66 -11.71
CA PHE A 262 3.44 15.71 -11.63
C PHE A 262 4.79 15.30 -12.23
N ALA A 263 5.23 14.05 -12.04
CA ALA A 263 6.44 13.53 -12.64
C ALA A 263 6.37 13.49 -14.17
N LYS A 264 5.18 13.27 -14.74
CA LYS A 264 4.97 13.18 -16.19
C LYS A 264 4.72 14.53 -16.86
N THR A 265 3.99 15.43 -16.21
CA THR A 265 3.54 16.71 -16.80
C THR A 265 4.38 17.91 -16.34
N GLY A 266 5.03 17.81 -15.19
CA GLY A 266 5.65 18.96 -14.52
C GLY A 266 4.65 19.92 -13.86
N GLU A 267 3.36 19.62 -13.92
CA GLU A 267 2.27 20.44 -13.40
C GLU A 267 1.52 19.70 -12.28
N SER A 268 0.89 20.47 -11.41
CA SER A 268 0.01 19.92 -10.38
C SER A 268 -1.29 19.42 -10.99
N PRO A 269 -1.91 18.36 -10.43
CA PRO A 269 -3.23 17.95 -10.88
C PRO A 269 -4.24 19.10 -10.76
N PRO A 270 -5.17 19.30 -11.71
CA PRO A 270 -6.17 20.38 -11.67
C PRO A 270 -6.96 20.46 -10.37
N LEU A 271 -7.20 19.32 -9.71
CA LEU A 271 -7.88 19.29 -8.42
C LEU A 271 -7.03 19.91 -7.29
N ALA A 272 -5.71 19.92 -7.39
CA ALA A 272 -4.83 20.60 -6.44
C ALA A 272 -5.04 22.13 -6.48
N GLU A 273 -5.20 22.71 -7.67
CA GLU A 273 -5.47 24.14 -7.90
C GLU A 273 -6.78 24.55 -7.23
N LYS A 274 -7.81 23.72 -7.36
CA LYS A 274 -9.12 23.96 -6.74
C LYS A 274 -9.03 24.06 -5.20
N TYR A 275 -8.08 23.37 -4.58
CA TYR A 275 -7.88 23.41 -3.12
C TYR A 275 -6.75 24.37 -2.69
N GLY A 276 -6.13 25.10 -3.62
CA GLY A 276 -4.98 25.97 -3.34
C GLY A 276 -3.76 25.18 -2.85
N LEU A 277 -3.63 23.93 -3.29
CA LEU A 277 -2.58 22.99 -2.89
C LEU A 277 -1.54 22.78 -3.99
N ASP A 278 -1.43 23.68 -4.96
CA ASP A 278 -0.49 23.57 -6.09
C ASP A 278 0.92 23.33 -5.62
N PHE A 279 1.62 22.41 -6.25
CA PHE A 279 3.00 22.04 -6.00
C PHE A 279 3.82 21.94 -7.29
#